data_AF-A0AAW1U628-F1
#
_entry.id   AF-A0AAW1U628-F1
#
_cell.length_a   1.000
_cell.length_b   1.000
_cell.length_c   1.000
_cell.angle_alpha   90.00
_cell.angle_beta   90.00
_cell.angle_gamma   90.00
#
_symmetry.space_group_name_H-M   'P 1'
#
loop_
_entity.id
_entity.type
_entity.pdbx_description
1 polymer ?
#
loop_
_entity_poly.entity_id
_entity_poly.type
_entity_poly.pdbx_seq_one_letter_code
_entity_poly.pdbx_strand_id
1 'polypeptide(L)'
;MSKARIQIRNVSPFLQRIRDLLLGRNHTLALRFDPDVATRNPPLPDLPDGPSHRLNANYYYTRDARSEVTHPYVVAYATGPKLLQGNPSGDISTKNVQPGKIWQWDQKF
;
A
#
# COMPACT_ATOMS: atom_id res chain seq x y z
N MET A 1 11.11 36.33 -11.99
CA MET A 1 11.47 36.40 -13.42
C MET A 1 10.76 35.27 -14.16
N SER A 2 9.96 35.58 -15.19
CA SER A 2 9.30 34.54 -15.99
C SER A 2 10.34 33.77 -16.79
N LYS A 3 10.53 32.48 -16.49
CA LYS A 3 11.44 31.59 -17.22
C LYS A 3 10.95 31.51 -18.68
N ALA A 4 11.81 31.85 -19.64
CA ALA A 4 11.47 31.73 -21.05
C ALA A 4 11.08 30.28 -21.36
N ARG A 5 9.98 30.08 -22.11
CA ARG A 5 9.54 28.74 -22.52
C ARG A 5 10.56 28.18 -23.50
N ILE A 6 11.29 27.15 -23.08
CA ILE A 6 12.24 26.43 -23.92
C ILE A 6 11.44 25.71 -25.01
N GLN A 7 11.77 25.96 -26.27
CA GLN A 7 11.14 25.29 -27.41
C GLN A 7 11.54 23.81 -27.40
N ILE A 8 10.55 22.93 -27.24
CA ILE A 8 10.75 21.48 -27.24
C ILE A 8 11.09 21.01 -28.67
N ARG A 9 12.05 20.09 -28.79
CA ARG A 9 12.42 19.50 -30.09
C ARG A 9 11.25 18.67 -30.63
N ASN A 10 10.70 19.10 -31.77
CA ASN A 10 9.66 18.38 -32.51
C ASN A 10 9.98 18.42 -34.01
N VAL A 11 9.32 17.58 -34.80
CA VAL A 11 9.41 17.60 -36.28
C VAL A 11 8.82 18.91 -36.84
N SER A 12 9.10 19.22 -38.10
CA SER A 12 8.57 20.43 -38.73
C SER A 12 7.02 20.46 -38.70
N PRO A 13 6.37 21.64 -38.64
CA PRO A 13 4.91 21.73 -38.53
C PRO A 13 4.15 20.99 -39.65
N PHE A 14 4.73 20.90 -40.84
CA PHE A 14 4.17 20.13 -41.96
C PHE A 14 4.14 18.62 -41.66
N LEU A 15 5.27 18.07 -41.19
CA LEU A 15 5.35 16.66 -40.82
C LEU A 15 4.51 16.32 -39.58
N GLN A 16 4.34 17.27 -38.66
CA GLN A 16 3.41 17.11 -37.53
C GLN A 16 1.98 16.87 -38.03
N ARG A 17 1.50 17.67 -38.99
CA ARG A 17 0.16 17.52 -39.56
C ARG A 17 -0.02 16.20 -40.29
N ILE A 18 0.98 15.76 -41.06
CA ILE A 18 0.94 14.44 -41.72
C ILE A 18 0.85 13.32 -40.68
N ARG A 19 1.66 13.40 -39.61
CA ARG A 19 1.64 12.43 -38.52
C ARG A 19 0.27 12.37 -37.84
N ASP A 20 -0.30 13.51 -37.49
CA ASP A 20 -1.58 13.58 -36.78
C ASP A 20 -2.74 13.10 -37.68
N LEU A 21 -2.67 13.38 -38.99
CA LEU A 21 -3.61 12.87 -39.98
C LEU A 21 -3.56 11.34 -40.08
N LEU A 22 -2.37 10.75 -40.22
CA LEU A 22 -2.20 9.30 -40.33
C LEU A 22 -2.55 8.56 -39.03
N LEU A 23 -2.38 9.20 -37.87
CA LEU A 23 -2.75 8.66 -36.57
C LEU A 23 -4.25 8.79 -36.25
N GLY A 24 -4.98 9.66 -36.94
CA GLY A 24 -6.37 10.00 -36.60
C GLY A 24 -6.53 10.70 -35.25
N ARG A 25 -5.43 11.18 -34.65
CA ARG A 25 -5.41 11.87 -33.36
C ARG A 25 -4.17 12.75 -33.25
N ASN A 26 -4.23 13.73 -32.34
CA ASN A 26 -3.06 14.53 -31.98
C ASN A 26 -1.98 13.64 -31.35
N HIS A 27 -0.78 13.67 -31.91
CA HIS A 27 0.34 12.89 -31.40
C HIS A 27 0.86 13.44 -30.06
N THR A 28 0.91 12.56 -29.06
CA THR A 28 1.51 12.82 -27.76
C THR A 28 2.99 12.43 -27.77
N LEU A 29 3.90 13.37 -27.50
CA LEU A 29 5.34 13.10 -27.46
C LEU A 29 5.68 12.16 -26.29
N ALA A 30 6.28 11.00 -26.60
CA ALA A 30 6.72 10.03 -25.59
C ALA A 30 8.11 10.36 -25.01
N LEU A 31 8.86 11.25 -25.66
CA LEU A 31 10.18 11.68 -25.22
C LEU A 31 10.06 12.61 -24.01
N ARG A 32 11.06 12.50 -23.13
CA ARG A 32 11.16 13.31 -21.91
C ARG A 32 12.05 14.52 -22.18
N PHE A 33 11.51 15.71 -21.99
CA PHE A 33 12.24 16.98 -22.17
C PHE A 33 12.54 17.63 -20.83
N ASP A 34 13.64 18.38 -20.76
CA ASP A 34 14.09 19.05 -19.53
C ASP A 34 13.02 19.87 -18.78
N PRO A 35 12.13 20.66 -19.44
CA PRO A 35 11.09 21.40 -18.70
C PRO A 35 9.99 20.52 -18.10
N ASP A 36 9.78 19.31 -18.63
CA ASP A 36 8.69 18.41 -18.22
C ASP A 36 9.16 17.34 -17.22
N VAL A 37 10.46 17.31 -16.91
CA VAL A 37 11.09 16.33 -16.03
C VAL A 37 11.67 17.04 -14.82
N ALA A 38 11.60 16.39 -13.66
CA ALA A 38 12.27 16.88 -12.47
C ALA A 38 13.80 17.00 -12.70
N THR A 39 14.42 17.99 -12.06
CA THR A 39 15.86 18.21 -12.15
C THR A 39 16.65 16.99 -11.63
N ARG A 40 17.76 16.66 -12.30
CA ARG A 40 18.65 15.55 -11.88
C ARG A 40 19.35 15.79 -10.54
N ASN A 41 19.56 17.06 -10.20
CA ASN A 41 20.12 17.51 -8.94
C ASN A 41 19.07 18.31 -8.17
N PRO A 42 18.14 17.65 -7.46
CA PRO A 42 17.19 18.34 -6.60
C PRO A 42 17.90 18.99 -5.41
N PRO A 43 17.34 20.06 -4.81
CA PRO A 43 17.86 20.60 -3.56
C PRO A 43 17.75 19.55 -2.45
N LEU A 44 18.60 19.67 -1.42
CA LEU A 44 18.55 18.78 -0.26
C LEU A 44 17.17 18.92 0.42
N PRO A 45 16.40 17.83 0.59
CA PRO A 45 15.11 17.90 1.25
C PRO A 45 15.28 17.99 2.76
N ASP A 46 14.37 18.71 3.41
CA ASP A 46 14.17 18.67 4.86
C ASP A 46 12.99 17.72 5.15
N LEU A 47 13.29 16.55 5.71
CA LEU A 47 12.30 15.49 5.93
C LEU A 47 11.69 15.63 7.33
N PRO A 48 10.36 15.48 7.47
CA PRO A 48 9.74 15.52 8.79
C PRO A 48 10.17 14.29 9.60
N ASP A 49 10.25 14.50 10.90
CA ASP A 49 10.62 13.46 11.84
C ASP A 49 9.54 12.39 12.01
N GLY A 50 9.99 11.18 12.35
CA GLY A 50 9.09 10.07 12.69
C GLY A 50 8.41 10.24 14.05
N PRO A 51 7.36 9.45 14.35
CA PRO A 51 6.57 9.59 15.57
C PRO A 51 7.35 9.32 16.88
N SER A 52 8.47 8.61 16.77
CA SER A 52 9.38 8.31 17.88
C SER A 52 10.55 9.29 18.01
N HIS A 53 10.56 10.43 17.31
CA HIS A 53 11.54 11.50 17.56
C HIS A 53 11.07 12.40 18.70
N ARG A 54 10.98 11.83 19.91
CA ARG A 54 10.58 12.53 21.14
C ARG A 54 11.72 12.50 22.15
N LEU A 55 11.95 13.64 22.81
CA LEU A 55 13.02 13.82 23.81
C LEU A 55 12.69 13.17 25.16
N ASN A 56 11.41 13.02 25.48
CA ASN A 56 10.92 12.47 26.74
C ASN A 56 9.81 11.43 26.50
N ALA A 57 9.54 10.60 27.52
CA ALA A 57 8.48 9.58 27.50
C ALA A 57 8.49 8.68 26.24
N ASN A 58 9.69 8.26 25.82
CA ASN A 58 9.92 7.53 24.57
C ASN A 58 10.88 6.35 24.77
N TYR A 59 10.66 5.60 25.84
CA TYR A 59 11.45 4.41 26.13
C TYR A 59 11.21 3.33 25.06
N TYR A 60 12.27 2.69 24.58
CA TYR A 60 12.15 1.69 23.51
C TYR A 60 11.23 0.52 23.90
N TYR A 61 11.27 0.09 25.17
CA TYR A 61 10.48 -1.06 25.64
C TYR A 61 8.97 -0.86 25.56
N THR A 62 8.47 0.39 25.57
CA THR A 62 7.01 0.66 25.49
C THR A 62 6.46 0.63 24.06
N ARG A 63 7.34 0.52 23.04
CA ARG A 63 6.97 0.49 21.61
C ARG A 63 7.58 -0.69 20.88
N ASP A 64 8.18 -1.63 21.60
CA ASP A 64 8.88 -2.76 21.02
C ASP A 64 7.92 -3.92 20.72
N ALA A 65 7.17 -3.79 19.63
CA ALA A 65 6.25 -4.83 19.17
C ALA A 65 6.94 -6.18 18.88
N ARG A 66 8.26 -6.20 18.66
CA ARG A 66 9.01 -7.46 18.46
C ARG A 66 9.03 -8.30 19.74
N SER A 67 9.12 -7.64 20.90
CA SER A 67 9.13 -8.28 22.21
C SER A 67 7.73 -8.56 22.75
N GLU A 68 6.69 -7.97 22.17
CA GLU A 68 5.28 -8.27 22.48
C GLU A 68 4.79 -9.58 21.85
N VAL A 69 5.55 -10.16 20.90
CA VAL A 69 5.18 -11.41 20.24
C VAL A 69 5.25 -12.56 21.24
N THR A 70 4.09 -13.10 21.60
CA THR A 70 3.97 -14.31 22.41
C THR A 70 3.91 -15.56 21.54
N HIS A 71 4.21 -16.71 22.15
CA HIS A 71 3.95 -18.01 21.52
C HIS A 71 2.48 -18.17 21.15
N PRO A 72 2.17 -18.92 20.08
CA PRO A 72 0.79 -19.14 19.67
C PRO A 72 0.00 -19.86 20.77
N TYR A 73 -1.27 -19.48 20.93
CA TYR A 73 -2.18 -20.17 21.82
C TYR A 73 -2.56 -21.54 21.25
N VAL A 74 -2.18 -22.61 21.94
CA VAL A 74 -2.45 -23.98 21.51
C VAL A 74 -3.85 -24.41 21.97
N VAL A 75 -4.80 -24.52 21.04
CA VAL A 75 -6.19 -24.90 21.33
C VAL A 75 -6.35 -26.40 21.57
N ALA A 76 -5.58 -27.24 20.88
CA ALA A 76 -5.55 -28.69 21.08
C ALA A 76 -4.18 -29.26 20.70
N TYR A 77 -3.66 -30.17 21.52
CA TYR A 77 -2.45 -30.94 21.21
C TYR A 77 -2.85 -32.26 20.54
N ALA A 78 -2.13 -32.66 19.49
CA ALA A 78 -2.32 -33.98 18.87
C ALA A 78 -1.96 -35.15 19.82
N THR A 79 -1.08 -34.90 20.79
CA THR A 79 -0.48 -35.94 21.67
C THR A 79 -0.24 -35.47 23.12
N GLY A 80 -0.90 -34.39 23.57
CA GLY A 80 -0.76 -33.83 24.92
C GLY A 80 -1.93 -34.20 25.85
N PRO A 81 -1.86 -33.94 27.17
CA PRO A 81 -2.90 -34.33 28.12
C PRO A 81 -4.23 -33.70 27.72
N LYS A 82 -5.22 -34.55 27.39
CA LYS A 82 -6.60 -34.15 27.17
C LYS A 82 -7.07 -33.42 28.44
N LEU A 83 -7.26 -32.10 28.37
CA LEU A 83 -8.09 -31.41 29.32
C LEU A 83 -9.53 -31.88 29.06
N LEU A 84 -9.93 -32.92 29.78
CA LEU A 84 -11.28 -33.46 29.77
C LEU A 84 -12.19 -32.45 30.47
N GLN A 85 -13.01 -31.74 29.70
CA GLN A 85 -14.18 -31.06 30.26
C GLN A 85 -15.14 -32.16 30.74
N GLY A 86 -15.47 -32.14 32.03
CA GLY A 86 -16.30 -33.16 32.67
C GLY A 86 -17.65 -33.36 31.96
N ASN A 87 -18.10 -34.62 31.97
CA ASN A 87 -19.32 -35.14 31.34
C ASN A 87 -20.46 -34.14 31.13
N PRO A 88 -20.89 -33.91 29.88
CA PRO A 88 -22.23 -33.46 29.61
C PRO A 88 -23.09 -34.70 29.36
N SER A 89 -23.82 -35.13 30.38
CA SER A 89 -25.01 -35.94 30.15
C SER A 89 -26.08 -35.02 29.56
N GLY A 90 -26.06 -34.86 28.23
CA GLY A 90 -27.06 -34.10 27.45
C GLY A 90 -26.60 -33.91 26.01
N ASP A 91 -27.53 -34.05 25.06
CA ASP A 91 -27.27 -33.86 23.62
C ASP A 91 -26.81 -32.42 23.33
N ILE A 92 -25.51 -32.21 23.16
CA ILE A 92 -24.93 -30.92 22.76
C ILE A 92 -25.00 -30.80 21.24
N SER A 93 -25.99 -30.09 20.72
CA SER A 93 -25.97 -29.63 19.32
C SER A 93 -24.85 -28.59 19.15
N THR A 94 -23.75 -28.98 18.51
CA THR A 94 -22.67 -28.04 18.16
C THR A 94 -23.10 -27.18 16.97
N LYS A 95 -23.18 -25.86 17.17
CA LYS A 95 -23.40 -24.92 16.06
C LYS A 95 -22.16 -24.93 15.17
N ASN A 96 -22.34 -25.05 13.85
CA ASN A 96 -21.25 -24.88 12.90
C ASN A 96 -20.72 -23.45 12.98
N VAL A 97 -19.46 -23.28 13.41
CA VAL A 97 -18.81 -21.97 13.50
C VAL A 97 -18.05 -21.70 12.20
N GLN A 98 -18.29 -20.53 11.60
CA GLN A 98 -17.51 -20.04 10.46
C GLN A 98 -16.33 -19.20 10.96
N PRO A 99 -15.14 -19.24 10.32
CA PRO A 99 -13.98 -18.44 10.73
C PRO A 99 -14.21 -16.92 10.70
N GLY A 100 -15.16 -16.44 9.88
CA GLY A 100 -15.47 -15.02 9.75
C GLY A 100 -16.75 -14.80 8.94
N LYS A 101 -17.16 -13.53 8.84
CA LYS A 101 -18.37 -13.13 8.09
C LYS A 101 -18.11 -13.20 6.58
N ILE A 102 -19.05 -13.78 5.83
CA ILE A 102 -19.05 -13.76 4.36
C ILE A 102 -19.56 -12.40 3.88
N TRP A 103 -18.76 -11.71 3.06
CA TRP A 103 -19.13 -10.42 2.47
C TRP A 103 -19.50 -10.60 1.01
N GLN A 104 -20.66 -10.05 0.60
CA GLN A 104 -21.09 -10.04 -0.80
C GLN A 104 -20.95 -8.62 -1.34
N TRP A 105 -19.86 -8.36 -2.06
CA TRP A 105 -19.50 -7.02 -2.55
C TRP A 105 -20.39 -6.51 -3.69
N ASP A 106 -21.07 -7.41 -4.44
CA ASP A 106 -21.87 -7.07 -5.62
C ASP A 106 -23.39 -7.20 -5.41
N GLN A 107 -23.88 -7.41 -4.18
CA GLN A 107 -25.32 -7.44 -3.95
C GLN A 107 -25.89 -6.02 -3.96
N LYS A 108 -26.80 -5.77 -4.91
CA LYS A 108 -27.60 -4.55 -4.92
C LYS A 108 -28.54 -4.55 -3.71
N PHE A 109 -28.52 -3.44 -2.97
CA PHE A 109 -29.37 -3.18 -1.80
C PHE A 109 -30.85 -3.31 -2.09
#